data_AF-A0A3A4WNZ6-F1
#
_entry.id   AF-A0A3A4WNZ6-F1
#
_cell.length_a   1.000
_cell.length_b   1.000
_cell.length_c   1.000
_cell.angle_alpha   90.00
_cell.angle_beta   90.00
_cell.angle_gamma   90.00
#
_symmetry.space_group_name_H-M   'P 1'
#
loop_
_entity.id
_entity.type
_entity.pdbx_description
1 polymer ?
#
loop_
_entity_poly.entity_id
_entity_poly.type
_entity_poly.pdbx_seq_one_letter_code
_entity_poly.pdbx_strand_id
1 'polypeptide(L)'
;MIIKTVSTVASLLLFLVIIEADYFYWMPDRQDSLKKADLIVVFAGDDGRIEEGYSLAKSGLGDKMAVSPASLENLKLYGLKYGKVEPDKIILENKARTTFENAY
;
A
#
# COMPACT_ATOMS: atom_id res chain seq x y z
N MET A 1 25.72 -42.11 -16.48
CA MET A 1 26.01 -40.68 -16.76
C MET A 1 24.77 -39.82 -16.62
N ILE A 2 23.68 -40.15 -17.32
CA ILE A 2 22.39 -39.41 -17.30
C ILE A 2 21.81 -39.22 -15.89
N ILE A 3 21.76 -40.28 -15.06
CA ILE A 3 21.20 -40.19 -13.69
C ILE A 3 21.98 -39.20 -12.79
N LYS A 4 23.31 -39.15 -12.93
CA LYS A 4 24.14 -38.19 -12.19
C LYS A 4 23.85 -36.77 -12.63
N THR A 5 23.75 -36.52 -13.94
CA THR A 5 23.42 -35.20 -14.49
C THR A 5 22.04 -34.73 -14.03
N VAL A 6 21.03 -35.60 -14.05
CA VAL A 6 19.67 -35.27 -13.58
C VAL A 6 19.67 -34.94 -12.08
N SER A 7 20.39 -35.72 -11.27
CA SER A 7 20.51 -35.46 -9.83
C SER A 7 21.23 -34.14 -9.53
N THR A 8 22.29 -33.80 -10.28
CA THR A 8 23.00 -32.53 -10.12
C THR A 8 22.11 -31.34 -10.48
N VAL A 9 21.37 -31.42 -11.58
CA VAL A 9 20.45 -30.35 -12.00
C VAL A 9 19.32 -30.17 -10.97
N ALA A 10 18.73 -31.26 -10.48
CA ALA A 10 17.70 -31.20 -9.45
C ALA A 10 18.21 -30.56 -8.15
N SER A 11 19.45 -30.87 -7.76
CA SER A 11 20.08 -30.29 -6.56
C SER A 11 20.34 -28.79 -6.73
N LEU A 12 20.78 -28.35 -7.91
CA LEU A 12 20.97 -26.94 -8.23
C LEU A 12 19.65 -26.16 -8.20
N LEU A 13 18.58 -26.73 -8.77
CA LEU A 13 17.26 -26.11 -8.74
C LEU A 13 16.73 -26.00 -7.31
N LEU A 14 16.88 -27.05 -6.49
CA LEU A 14 16.49 -27.00 -5.09
C LEU A 14 17.28 -25.94 -4.32
N PHE A 15 18.57 -25.82 -4.58
CA PHE A 15 19.42 -24.79 -3.96
C PHE A 15 18.97 -23.38 -4.32
N LEU A 16 18.61 -23.14 -5.59
CA LEU A 16 18.07 -21.84 -6.02
C LEU A 16 16.75 -21.51 -5.30
N VAL A 17 15.84 -22.47 -5.19
CA VAL A 17 14.56 -22.29 -4.47
C VAL A 17 14.80 -21.95 -2.99
N ILE A 18 15.79 -22.57 -2.36
CA ILE A 18 16.14 -22.27 -0.96
C ILE A 18 16.69 -20.85 -0.83
N ILE A 19 17.56 -20.41 -1.75
CA ILE A 19 18.09 -19.03 -1.75
C ILE A 19 16.96 -18.02 -1.93
N GLU A 20 16.05 -18.25 -2.87
CA GLU A 20 14.91 -17.37 -3.10
C GLU A 20 14.01 -17.31 -1.86
N ALA A 21 13.70 -18.46 -1.27
CA ALA A 21 12.90 -18.54 -0.05
C ALA A 21 13.55 -17.77 1.10
N ASP A 22 14.87 -17.91 1.30
CA ASP A 22 15.61 -17.18 2.33
C ASP A 22 15.63 -15.68 2.04
N TYR A 23 15.85 -15.27 0.79
CA TYR A 23 15.79 -13.87 0.38
C TYR A 23 14.42 -13.24 0.66
N PHE A 24 13.33 -13.89 0.26
CA PHE A 24 11.98 -13.39 0.48
C PHE A 24 11.57 -13.46 1.96
N TYR A 25 12.07 -14.43 2.72
CA TYR A 25 11.87 -14.50 4.17
C TYR A 25 12.56 -13.34 4.90
N TRP A 26 13.78 -12.98 4.47
CA TRP A 26 14.58 -11.89 5.03
C TRP A 26 14.31 -10.52 4.40
N MET A 27 13.32 -10.42 3.51
CA MET A 27 12.82 -9.16 2.98
C MET A 27 11.51 -8.79 3.70
N PRO A 28 11.52 -8.45 5.00
CA PRO A 28 10.36 -7.82 5.59
C PRO A 28 10.12 -6.51 4.85
N ASP A 29 8.83 -6.14 4.73
CA ASP A 29 8.43 -4.77 4.42
C ASP A 29 9.26 -3.86 5.32
N ARG A 30 10.25 -3.17 4.74
CA ARG A 30 10.96 -2.12 5.45
C ARG A 30 9.93 -1.03 5.65
N GLN A 31 9.18 -1.13 6.74
CA GLN A 31 8.56 0.02 7.37
C GLN A 31 9.73 0.88 7.87
N ASP A 32 10.38 1.57 6.93
CA ASP A 32 11.20 2.71 7.26
C ASP A 32 10.36 3.57 8.20
N SER A 33 10.95 4.01 9.30
CA SER A 33 10.25 4.80 10.31
C SER A 33 9.48 5.91 9.62
N LEU A 34 8.14 5.80 9.62
CA LEU A 34 7.28 6.68 8.86
C LEU A 34 7.57 8.12 9.30
N LYS A 35 8.07 8.93 8.36
CA LYS A 35 8.31 10.35 8.60
C LYS A 35 7.00 11.10 8.45
N LYS A 36 6.88 12.21 9.18
CA LYS A 36 5.78 13.14 8.98
C LYS A 36 5.77 13.62 7.52
N ALA A 37 4.60 13.64 6.92
CA ALA A 37 4.34 14.07 5.56
C ALA A 37 3.42 15.29 5.53
N ASP A 38 3.53 16.11 4.50
CA ASP A 38 2.60 17.24 4.29
C ASP A 38 1.22 16.74 3.82
N LEU A 39 1.20 15.61 3.10
CA LEU A 39 0.00 15.05 2.48
C LEU A 39 0.05 13.52 2.45
N ILE A 40 -1.02 12.89 2.93
CA ILE A 40 -1.30 11.46 2.71
C ILE A 40 -2.19 11.36 1.47
N VAL A 41 -1.75 10.59 0.48
CA VAL A 41 -2.55 10.30 -0.72
C VAL A 41 -3.01 8.85 -0.67
N VAL A 42 -4.32 8.65 -0.68
CA VAL A 42 -4.96 7.35 -0.62
C VAL A 42 -5.57 7.06 -1.98
N PHE A 43 -5.04 6.08 -2.70
CA PHE A 43 -5.64 5.63 -3.94
C PHE A 43 -6.79 4.67 -3.66
N ALA A 44 -8.00 5.14 -3.95
CA ALA A 44 -9.22 4.36 -3.80
C ALA A 44 -9.19 3.16 -4.75
N GLY A 45 -9.55 2.00 -4.23
CA GLY A 45 -9.52 0.73 -4.98
C GLY A 45 -9.56 -0.49 -4.08
N ASP A 46 -9.18 -0.34 -2.81
CA ASP A 46 -9.31 -1.36 -1.78
C ASP A 46 -9.65 -0.73 -0.42
N ASP A 47 -10.52 -1.38 0.34
CA ASP A 47 -11.01 -0.88 1.64
C ASP A 47 -9.89 -0.81 2.69
N GLY A 48 -8.89 -1.70 2.63
CA GLY A 48 -7.75 -1.70 3.56
C GLY A 48 -6.85 -0.48 3.37
N ARG A 49 -6.70 0.00 2.12
CA ARG A 49 -5.98 1.25 1.83
C ARG A 49 -6.70 2.47 2.40
N ILE A 50 -8.03 2.48 2.32
CA ILE A 50 -8.83 3.56 2.92
C ILE A 50 -8.68 3.56 4.43
N GLU A 51 -8.81 2.40 5.07
CA GLU A 51 -8.66 2.25 6.52
C GLU A 51 -7.30 2.75 7.01
N GLU A 52 -6.23 2.31 6.38
CA GLU A 52 -4.87 2.72 6.74
C GLU A 52 -4.65 4.22 6.50
N GLY A 53 -5.13 4.76 5.38
CA GLY A 53 -5.05 6.20 5.12
C GLY A 53 -5.73 7.04 6.20
N TYR A 54 -6.90 6.62 6.67
CA TYR A 54 -7.59 7.26 7.79
C TYR A 54 -6.85 7.06 9.11
N SER A 55 -6.26 5.90 9.36
CA SER A 55 -5.41 5.62 10.52
C SER A 55 -4.22 6.60 10.58
N LEU A 56 -3.49 6.73 9.47
CA LEU A 56 -2.35 7.63 9.33
C LEU A 56 -2.75 9.10 9.50
N ALA A 57 -3.86 9.53 8.90
CA ALA A 57 -4.36 10.89 9.05
C ALA A 57 -4.72 11.22 10.51
N LYS A 58 -5.36 10.28 11.23
CA LYS A 58 -5.69 10.45 12.65
C LYS A 58 -4.46 10.43 13.56
N SER A 59 -3.41 9.69 13.20
CA SER A 59 -2.15 9.65 13.96
C SER A 59 -1.36 10.96 13.89
N GLY A 60 -1.75 11.89 13.00
CA GLY A 60 -1.02 13.14 12.77
C GLY A 60 0.23 12.97 11.92
N LEU A 61 0.39 11.82 11.27
CA LEU A 61 1.51 11.57 10.36
C LEU A 61 1.43 12.45 9.10
N GLY A 62 0.22 12.86 8.70
CA GLY A 62 -0.02 13.77 7.58
C GLY A 62 -0.75 15.04 8.03
N ASP A 63 -0.33 16.20 7.55
CA ASP A 63 -1.06 17.46 7.80
C ASP A 63 -2.38 17.52 7.01
N LYS A 64 -2.42 16.89 5.83
CA LYS A 64 -3.61 16.73 4.99
C LYS A 64 -3.75 15.30 4.48
N MET A 65 -4.96 14.96 4.04
CA MET A 65 -5.27 13.70 3.36
C MET A 65 -6.07 13.95 2.08
N ALA A 66 -5.72 13.27 1.00
CA ALA A 66 -6.52 13.20 -0.24
C ALA A 66 -6.89 11.74 -0.50
N VAL A 67 -8.14 11.48 -0.89
CA VAL A 67 -8.58 10.16 -1.37
C VAL A 67 -8.92 10.30 -2.86
N SER A 68 -8.26 9.52 -3.71
CA SER A 68 -8.29 9.66 -5.17
C SER A 68 -8.65 8.33 -5.86
N PRO A 69 -9.77 8.28 -6.61
CA PRO A 69 -10.89 9.21 -6.59
C PRO A 69 -11.81 8.98 -5.37
N ALA A 70 -12.41 10.05 -4.85
CA ALA A 70 -13.50 9.98 -3.88
C ALA A 70 -14.50 11.13 -4.06
N SER A 71 -15.80 10.80 -4.05
CA SER A 71 -16.85 11.80 -3.91
C SER A 71 -17.02 12.25 -2.45
N LEU A 72 -17.77 13.33 -2.23
CA LEU A 72 -18.16 13.75 -0.88
C LEU A 72 -18.95 12.66 -0.13
N GLU A 73 -19.75 11.88 -0.85
CA GLU A 73 -20.49 10.76 -0.28
C GLU A 73 -19.54 9.64 0.18
N ASN A 74 -18.54 9.30 -0.64
CA ASN A 74 -17.51 8.33 -0.26
C ASN A 74 -16.77 8.78 1.00
N LEU A 75 -16.30 10.03 1.04
CA LEU A 75 -15.60 10.59 2.20
C LEU A 75 -16.45 10.59 3.48
N LYS A 76 -17.76 10.85 3.34
CA LYS A 76 -18.71 10.78 4.47
C LYS A 76 -18.85 9.34 4.96
N LEU A 77 -19.01 8.36 4.06
CA LEU A 77 -19.11 6.94 4.41
C LEU A 77 -17.83 6.43 5.06
N TYR A 78 -16.66 6.77 4.51
CA TYR A 78 -15.38 6.43 5.10
C TYR A 78 -15.19 7.08 6.48
N GLY A 79 -15.61 8.35 6.65
CA GLY A 79 -15.59 9.02 7.94
C GLY A 79 -16.49 8.37 9.00
N LEU A 80 -17.60 7.76 8.59
CA LEU A 80 -18.47 6.97 9.48
C LEU A 80 -17.85 5.61 9.82
N LYS A 81 -17.20 4.95 8.85
CA LYS A 81 -16.64 3.60 9.00
C LYS A 81 -15.29 3.57 9.73
N TYR A 82 -14.39 4.48 9.39
CA TYR A 82 -12.99 4.49 9.84
C TYR A 82 -12.67 5.64 10.80
N GLY A 83 -13.64 6.52 11.07
CA GLY A 83 -13.51 7.66 11.97
C GLY A 83 -13.36 8.99 11.25
N LYS A 84 -13.67 10.08 11.95
CA LYS A 84 -13.70 11.42 11.36
C LYS A 84 -12.28 12.00 11.24
N VAL A 85 -11.97 12.51 10.06
CA VAL A 85 -10.86 13.45 9.82
C VAL A 85 -11.49 14.83 9.67
N GLU A 86 -10.82 15.87 10.18
CA GLU A 86 -11.34 17.24 10.13
C GLU A 86 -11.54 17.67 8.66
N PRO A 87 -12.68 18.30 8.29
CA PRO A 87 -12.99 18.61 6.89
C PRO A 87 -11.95 19.49 6.19
N ASP A 88 -11.28 20.38 6.92
CA ASP A 88 -10.22 21.26 6.42
C ASP A 88 -8.89 20.53 6.15
N LYS A 89 -8.73 19.32 6.71
CA LYS A 89 -7.61 18.42 6.45
C LYS A 89 -7.86 17.48 5.28
N ILE A 90 -9.07 17.42 4.73
CA ILE A 90 -9.40 16.57 3.59
C ILE A 90 -9.39 17.38 2.29
N ILE A 91 -8.63 16.90 1.31
CA ILE A 91 -8.66 17.38 -0.06
C ILE A 91 -9.59 16.46 -0.86
N LEU A 92 -10.60 17.06 -1.50
CA LEU A 92 -11.49 16.35 -2.43
C LEU A 92 -10.78 16.15 -3.77
N GLU A 93 -10.50 14.89 -4.11
CA GLU A 93 -10.04 14.49 -5.45
C GLU A 93 -11.12 13.58 -6.04
N ASN A 94 -11.88 14.08 -7.02
CA ASN A 94 -13.02 13.36 -7.61
C ASN A 94 -12.97 13.30 -9.14
N LYS A 95 -11.81 13.59 -9.73
CA LYS A 95 -11.64 13.73 -11.19
C LYS A 95 -11.02 12.51 -11.81
N ALA A 96 -10.18 11.77 -11.08
CA ALA A 96 -9.49 10.63 -11.63
C ALA A 96 -10.48 9.48 -11.97
N ARG A 97 -10.34 8.92 -13.17
CA ARG A 97 -11.12 7.79 -13.68
C ARG A 97 -10.30 6.52 -13.81
N THR A 98 -8.98 6.67 -13.79
CA THR A 98 -8.02 5.57 -13.90
C THR A 98 -6.87 5.78 -12.92
N THR A 99 -6.16 4.70 -12.56
CA THR A 99 -4.99 4.79 -11.67
C THR A 99 -3.90 5.71 -12.22
N PHE A 100 -3.77 5.83 -13.55
CA PHE A 100 -2.83 6.75 -14.17
C PHE A 100 -3.21 8.23 -13.99
N GLU A 101 -4.51 8.52 -13.87
CA GLU A 101 -5.02 9.87 -13.66
C GLU A 101 -4.88 10.32 -12.18
N ASN A 102 -4.71 9.40 -11.22
CA ASN A 102 -4.58 9.75 -9.79
C ASN A 102 -3.30 10.56 -9.47
N ALA A 103 -2.29 10.51 -10.35
CA ALA A 103 -0.96 11.11 -10.12
C ALA A 103 -0.71 12.38 -10.96
N TYR A 104 -1.70 12.85 -11.71
CA TYR A 104 -1.59 13.96 -12.68
C TYR A 104 -2.52 15.11 -12.30
#